data_AF-A0A937Y4V3-F1
#
_entry.id   AF-A0A937Y4V3-F1
#
_cell.length_a   1.000
_cell.length_b   1.000
_cell.length_c   1.000
_cell.angle_alpha   90.00
_cell.angle_beta   90.00
_cell.angle_gamma   90.00
#
_symmetry.space_group_name_H-M   'P 1'
#
loop_
_entity.id
_entity.type
_entity.pdbx_description
1 polymer ?
#
loop_
_entity_poly.entity_id
_entity_poly.type
_entity_poly.pdbx_seq_one_letter_code
_entity_poly.pdbx_strand_id
1 'polypeptide(L)'
;MRARLILPVLFLASVLFGMGASMAQSLSAQSSSAAGVTIKATPRALSGGAWEFEIVFDTHTQELKDDLMKSASLASDGRSLAPAAWKGDPPGGHHRKGVLRFDAADPQSKTIELTITRPGEPKPRSFRWQLK
;
A
#
# COMPACT_ATOMS: atom_id res chain seq x y z
N MET A 1 11.92 48.80 -60.84
CA MET A 1 10.92 48.03 -60.08
C MET A 1 11.61 46.81 -59.47
N ARG A 2 11.81 46.77 -58.16
CA ARG A 2 12.44 45.63 -57.46
C ARG A 2 11.42 45.10 -56.44
N ALA A 3 10.65 44.10 -56.83
CA ALA A 3 9.72 43.42 -55.95
C ALA A 3 10.50 42.39 -55.12
N ARG A 4 10.52 42.57 -53.79
CA ARG A 4 11.05 41.60 -52.83
C ARG A 4 9.89 40.70 -52.40
N LEU A 5 9.93 39.41 -52.74
CA LEU A 5 9.03 38.41 -52.18
C LEU A 5 9.66 37.89 -50.88
N ILE A 6 8.99 38.16 -49.76
CA ILE A 6 9.36 37.66 -48.43
C ILE A 6 8.62 36.33 -48.22
N LEU A 7 9.38 35.27 -47.93
CA LEU A 7 8.89 33.95 -47.54
C LEU A 7 8.41 33.99 -46.08
N PRO A 8 7.19 33.57 -45.72
CA PRO A 8 6.85 33.34 -44.32
C PRO A 8 7.15 31.88 -43.95
N VAL A 9 8.15 31.69 -43.08
CA VAL A 9 8.34 30.43 -42.34
C VAL A 9 7.42 30.49 -41.13
N LEU A 10 6.35 29.69 -41.14
CA LEU A 10 5.46 29.51 -40.00
C LEU A 10 6.10 28.50 -39.03
N PHE A 11 6.68 28.96 -37.92
CA PHE A 11 7.04 28.09 -36.80
C PHE A 11 5.80 27.86 -35.94
N LEU A 12 5.21 26.67 -36.03
CA LEU A 12 4.15 26.23 -35.13
C LEU A 12 4.79 25.58 -33.90
N ALA A 13 4.83 26.32 -32.79
CA ALA A 13 5.25 25.80 -31.50
C ALA A 13 4.04 25.09 -30.83
N SER A 14 4.06 23.77 -30.82
CA SER A 14 3.09 22.96 -30.06
C SER A 14 3.70 22.56 -28.72
N VAL A 15 3.23 23.21 -27.66
CA VAL A 15 3.60 22.95 -26.26
C VAL A 15 3.12 21.56 -25.85
N LEU A 16 4.06 20.68 -25.49
CA LEU A 16 3.78 19.41 -24.83
C LEU A 16 3.43 19.69 -23.36
N PHE A 17 2.15 19.74 -23.03
CA PHE A 17 1.70 19.57 -21.64
C PHE A 17 1.75 18.08 -21.31
N GLY A 18 2.88 17.62 -20.78
CA GLY A 18 2.95 16.34 -20.10
C GLY A 18 2.14 16.44 -18.82
N MET A 19 0.89 15.95 -18.82
CA MET A 19 0.22 15.58 -17.57
C MET A 19 1.11 14.53 -16.90
N GLY A 20 1.77 14.93 -15.81
CA GLY A 20 2.47 14.01 -14.93
C GLY A 20 1.47 12.98 -14.40
N ALA A 21 1.41 11.81 -15.02
CA ALA A 21 0.82 10.65 -14.40
C ALA A 21 1.62 10.39 -13.12
N SER A 22 0.99 10.63 -11.97
CA SER A 22 1.57 10.28 -10.67
C SER A 22 1.80 8.77 -10.70
N MET A 23 3.05 8.36 -10.87
CA MET A 23 3.43 6.95 -10.79
C MET A 23 3.13 6.49 -9.36
N ALA A 24 2.02 5.79 -9.17
CA ALA A 24 1.76 5.12 -7.90
C ALA A 24 2.95 4.19 -7.62
N GLN A 25 3.61 4.39 -6.48
CA GLN A 25 4.74 3.56 -6.10
C GLN A 25 4.27 2.10 -5.93
N SER A 26 4.60 1.24 -6.88
CA SER A 26 4.29 -0.19 -6.80
C SER A 26 5.31 -0.90 -5.92
N LEU A 27 4.98 -0.99 -4.62
CA LEU A 27 5.74 -1.80 -3.68
C LEU A 27 5.42 -3.28 -3.85
N SER A 28 6.40 -4.16 -3.61
CA SER A 28 6.21 -5.61 -3.70
C SER A 28 5.37 -6.14 -2.54
N ALA A 29 4.58 -7.17 -2.80
CA ALA A 29 3.94 -7.93 -1.72
C ALA A 29 5.00 -8.67 -0.89
N GLN A 30 4.73 -8.84 0.40
CA GLN A 30 5.52 -9.66 1.31
C GLN A 30 4.66 -10.74 1.94
N SER A 31 5.26 -11.90 2.20
CA SER A 31 4.58 -13.04 2.82
C SER A 31 5.34 -13.56 4.03
N SER A 32 4.62 -14.08 5.00
CA SER A 32 5.17 -14.75 6.17
C SER A 32 4.33 -15.99 6.48
N SER A 33 4.98 -17.13 6.73
CA SER A 33 4.33 -18.40 7.09
C SER A 33 4.87 -18.88 8.42
N ALA A 34 3.98 -19.06 9.39
CA ALA A 34 4.30 -19.53 10.73
C ALA A 34 3.05 -20.19 11.34
N ALA A 35 3.25 -21.13 12.27
CA ALA A 35 2.14 -21.79 12.99
C ALA A 35 1.00 -22.28 12.08
N GLY A 36 1.31 -22.84 10.90
CA GLY A 36 0.30 -23.37 9.96
C GLY A 36 -0.53 -22.31 9.22
N VAL A 37 -0.19 -21.02 9.33
CA VAL A 37 -0.88 -19.92 8.66
C VAL A 37 0.09 -19.10 7.82
N THR A 38 -0.29 -18.82 6.59
CA THR A 38 0.39 -17.87 5.70
C THR A 38 -0.36 -16.55 5.71
N ILE A 39 0.37 -15.45 5.89
CA ILE A 39 -0.13 -14.09 5.70
C ILE A 39 0.63 -13.47 4.55
N LYS A 40 -0.08 -12.91 3.58
CA LYS A 40 0.47 -12.06 2.53
C LYS A 40 -0.06 -10.64 2.70
N ALA A 41 0.85 -9.67 2.74
CA ALA A 41 0.53 -8.25 2.79
C ALA A 41 0.99 -7.58 1.49
N THR A 42 0.09 -6.85 0.83
CA THR A 42 0.36 -6.16 -0.43
C THR A 42 -0.02 -4.68 -0.29
N PRO A 43 0.93 -3.74 -0.33
CA PRO A 43 0.60 -2.32 -0.36
C PRO A 43 -0.24 -1.99 -1.60
N ARG A 44 -1.28 -1.17 -1.44
CA ARG A 44 -2.19 -0.76 -2.53
C ARG A 44 -2.09 0.73 -2.83
N ALA A 45 -2.62 1.55 -1.92
CA ALA A 45 -2.57 3.00 -2.01
C ALA A 45 -1.75 3.52 -0.82
N LEU A 46 -0.71 4.30 -1.08
CA LEU A 46 0.11 4.94 -0.04
C LEU A 46 0.12 6.47 -0.21
N SER A 47 -0.96 7.02 -0.75
CA SER A 47 -1.08 8.44 -1.08
C SER A 47 -2.39 9.03 -0.53
N GLY A 48 -2.48 10.36 -0.46
CA GLY A 48 -3.76 11.04 -0.26
C GLY A 48 -4.39 10.89 1.14
N GLY A 49 -3.58 10.74 2.20
CA GLY A 49 -4.08 10.74 3.58
C GLY A 49 -4.63 9.39 4.07
N ALA A 50 -4.60 8.33 3.26
CA ALA A 50 -4.96 6.98 3.67
C ALA A 50 -3.99 5.96 3.07
N TRP A 51 -3.52 5.03 3.90
CA TRP A 51 -2.67 3.93 3.46
C TRP A 51 -3.40 2.61 3.56
N GLU A 52 -3.37 1.84 2.47
CA GLU A 52 -4.13 0.61 2.31
C GLU A 52 -3.24 -0.58 1.98
N PHE A 53 -3.54 -1.70 2.62
CA PHE A 53 -2.87 -2.97 2.41
C PHE A 53 -3.92 -4.05 2.15
N GLU A 54 -3.77 -4.80 1.06
CA GLU A 54 -4.47 -6.08 0.94
C GLU A 54 -3.77 -7.10 1.82
N ILE A 55 -4.55 -7.70 2.71
CA ILE A 55 -4.11 -8.79 3.56
C ILE A 55 -4.84 -10.06 3.14
N VAL A 56 -4.08 -11.13 2.92
CA VAL A 56 -4.60 -12.47 2.66
C VAL A 56 -4.05 -13.41 3.73
N PHE A 57 -4.95 -14.11 4.41
CA PHE A 57 -4.65 -15.23 5.29
C PHE A 57 -5.03 -16.53 4.60
N ASP A 58 -4.18 -17.52 4.75
CA ASP A 58 -4.37 -18.86 4.21
C ASP A 58 -3.90 -19.90 5.23
N THR A 59 -4.74 -20.90 5.49
CA THR A 59 -4.40 -22.02 6.38
C THR A 59 -5.22 -23.25 6.01
N HIS A 60 -4.70 -24.42 6.35
CA HIS A 60 -5.39 -25.70 6.19
C HIS A 60 -5.52 -26.44 7.52
N THR A 61 -5.16 -25.80 8.63
CA THR A 61 -4.97 -26.47 9.93
C THR A 61 -5.75 -25.85 11.08
N GLN A 62 -6.20 -24.59 10.95
CA GLN A 62 -6.87 -23.88 12.03
C GLN A 62 -7.89 -22.86 11.52
N GLU A 63 -8.76 -22.40 12.41
CA GLU A 63 -9.71 -21.33 12.13
C GLU A 63 -9.05 -19.94 12.29
N LEU A 64 -9.37 -19.01 11.40
CA LEU A 64 -8.76 -17.67 11.33
C LEU A 64 -9.58 -16.61 12.08
N LYS A 65 -9.42 -16.53 13.40
CA LYS A 65 -10.18 -15.62 14.29
C LYS A 65 -9.58 -14.21 14.46
N ASP A 66 -8.54 -13.89 13.70
CA ASP A 66 -7.80 -12.63 13.82
C ASP A 66 -8.72 -11.38 13.66
N ASP A 67 -8.74 -10.50 14.66
CA ASP A 67 -9.40 -9.19 14.58
C ASP A 67 -8.35 -8.12 14.23
N LEU A 68 -8.16 -7.88 12.92
CA LEU A 68 -7.13 -6.97 12.43
C LEU A 68 -7.27 -5.54 12.95
N MET A 69 -8.47 -5.09 13.32
CA MET A 69 -8.66 -3.76 13.92
C MET A 69 -7.98 -3.63 15.29
N LYS A 70 -7.69 -4.76 15.94
CA LYS A 70 -7.02 -4.81 17.26
C LYS A 70 -5.62 -5.39 17.21
N SER A 71 -5.34 -6.26 16.25
CA SER A 71 -4.08 -7.00 16.18
C SER A 71 -3.04 -6.39 15.24
N ALA A 72 -3.43 -5.45 14.38
CA ALA A 72 -2.52 -4.80 13.46
C ALA A 72 -2.07 -3.42 13.94
N SER A 73 -0.85 -3.03 13.55
CA SER A 73 -0.34 -1.67 13.70
C SER A 73 0.58 -1.34 12.53
N LEU A 74 0.65 -0.07 12.18
CA LEU A 74 1.52 0.43 11.12
C LEU A 74 2.50 1.44 11.72
N ALA A 75 3.79 1.15 11.64
CA ALA A 75 4.84 2.08 12.03
C ALA A 75 5.34 2.88 10.82
N SER A 76 5.49 4.19 11.01
CA SER A 76 6.01 5.13 10.02
C SER A 76 6.68 6.30 10.74
N ASP A 77 7.95 6.59 10.42
CA ASP A 77 8.75 7.67 11.02
C ASP A 77 8.70 7.74 12.56
N GLY A 78 8.75 6.58 13.22
CA GLY A 78 8.72 6.48 14.68
C GLY A 78 7.33 6.69 15.30
N ARG A 79 6.28 6.89 14.50
CA ARG A 79 4.88 6.87 14.93
C ARG A 79 4.26 5.51 14.65
N SER A 80 3.42 5.05 15.57
CA SER A 80 2.60 3.86 15.39
C SER A 80 1.14 4.27 15.19
N LEU A 81 0.51 3.70 14.17
CA LEU A 81 -0.87 3.94 13.79
C LEU A 81 -1.71 2.70 14.04
N ALA A 82 -2.89 2.91 14.61
CA ALA A 82 -3.94 1.90 14.66
C ALA A 82 -4.70 1.85 13.33
N PRO A 83 -5.27 0.70 12.94
CA PRO A 83 -6.10 0.60 11.75
C PRO A 83 -7.35 1.47 11.87
N ALA A 84 -7.70 2.15 10.79
CA ALA A 84 -8.90 2.95 10.67
C ALA A 84 -10.09 2.11 10.15
N ALA A 85 -9.83 1.09 9.31
CA ALA A 85 -10.89 0.20 8.82
C ALA A 85 -10.34 -1.15 8.32
N TRP A 86 -11.20 -2.17 8.38
CA TRP A 86 -11.04 -3.44 7.68
C TRP A 86 -12.24 -3.65 6.75
N LYS A 87 -11.99 -3.84 5.46
CA LYS A 87 -13.00 -4.19 4.47
C LYS A 87 -12.64 -5.51 3.81
N GLY A 88 -13.30 -6.58 4.24
CA GLY A 88 -13.08 -7.93 3.71
C GLY A 88 -13.77 -8.97 4.58
N ASP A 89 -13.28 -10.20 4.51
CA ASP A 89 -13.90 -11.32 5.19
C ASP A 89 -13.91 -11.12 6.73
N PRO A 90 -15.04 -11.42 7.40
CA PRO A 90 -15.12 -11.37 8.86
C PRO A 90 -14.24 -12.47 9.49
N PRO A 91 -13.95 -12.42 10.81
CA PRO A 91 -13.27 -13.51 11.52
C PRO A 91 -13.95 -14.87 11.32
N GLY A 92 -13.14 -15.92 11.11
CA GLY A 92 -13.60 -17.30 10.89
C GLY A 92 -12.99 -17.95 9.63
N GLY A 93 -13.30 -19.25 9.43
CA GLY A 93 -12.89 -19.99 8.22
C GLY A 93 -11.38 -20.26 8.09
N HIS A 94 -10.94 -20.61 6.88
CA HIS A 94 -9.58 -21.09 6.57
C HIS A 94 -8.87 -20.25 5.48
N HIS A 95 -9.61 -19.39 4.78
CA HIS A 95 -9.07 -18.39 3.88
C HIS A 95 -9.78 -17.08 4.19
N ARG A 96 -9.02 -15.99 4.36
CA ARG A 96 -9.59 -14.66 4.57
C ARG A 96 -8.82 -13.63 3.76
N LYS A 97 -9.55 -12.68 3.19
CA LYS A 97 -8.99 -11.61 2.39
C LYS A 97 -9.70 -10.29 2.69
N GLY A 98 -8.95 -9.20 2.64
CA GLY A 98 -9.53 -7.86 2.74
C GLY A 98 -8.51 -6.76 2.61
N VAL A 99 -8.99 -5.53 2.70
CA VAL A 99 -8.17 -4.31 2.72
C VAL A 99 -8.17 -3.74 4.12
N LEU A 100 -6.97 -3.59 4.67
CA LEU A 100 -6.70 -2.92 5.93
C LEU A 100 -6.29 -1.47 5.63
N ARG A 101 -7.02 -0.51 6.18
CA ARG A 101 -6.80 0.94 5.99
C ARG A 101 -6.26 1.57 7.26
N PHE A 102 -5.30 2.46 7.10
CA PHE A 102 -4.80 3.37 8.12
C PHE A 102 -5.00 4.81 7.64
N ASP A 103 -5.31 5.72 8.55
CA ASP A 103 -5.20 7.15 8.25
C ASP A 103 -3.70 7.48 8.18
N ALA A 104 -3.25 8.06 7.08
CA ALA A 104 -1.82 8.15 6.78
C ALA A 104 -1.10 9.07 7.79
N ALA A 105 0.06 8.62 8.29
CA ALA A 105 1.03 9.48 8.95
C ALA A 105 2.12 9.82 7.95
N ASP A 106 2.26 11.11 7.71
CA ASP A 106 3.41 11.76 7.08
C ASP A 106 3.76 11.30 5.63
N PRO A 107 3.53 12.16 4.61
CA PRO A 107 3.95 11.88 3.25
C PRO A 107 5.49 11.79 3.07
N GLN A 108 6.29 12.11 4.09
CA GLN A 108 7.75 12.09 4.01
C GLN A 108 8.40 10.78 4.49
N SER A 109 7.61 9.80 4.92
CA SER A 109 8.18 8.58 5.48
C SER A 109 9.01 7.81 4.48
N LYS A 110 10.20 7.38 4.92
CA LYS A 110 11.13 6.58 4.08
C LYS A 110 10.91 5.09 4.22
N THR A 111 10.35 4.67 5.35
CA THR A 111 10.10 3.25 5.61
C THR A 111 8.83 3.08 6.40
N ILE A 112 8.09 2.05 6.05
CA ILE A 112 6.87 1.65 6.75
C ILE A 112 6.96 0.20 7.17
N GLU A 113 6.37 -0.13 8.31
CA GLU A 113 6.34 -1.49 8.84
C GLU A 113 4.93 -1.83 9.33
N LEU A 114 4.29 -2.78 8.66
CA LEU A 114 3.03 -3.37 9.13
C LEU A 114 3.35 -4.52 10.07
N THR A 115 2.82 -4.46 11.28
CA THR A 115 2.91 -5.53 12.28
C THR A 115 1.54 -6.16 12.50
N ILE A 116 1.46 -7.49 12.51
CA ILE A 116 0.24 -8.26 12.82
C ILE A 116 0.54 -9.24 13.98
N THR A 117 -0.17 -9.07 15.10
CA THR A 117 -0.04 -9.93 16.28
C THR A 117 -1.16 -10.95 16.33
N ARG A 118 -0.87 -12.20 15.96
CA ARG A 118 -1.89 -13.24 15.90
C ARG A 118 -2.10 -13.95 17.23
N PRO A 119 -3.34 -14.32 17.60
CA PRO A 119 -3.58 -15.23 18.70
C PRO A 119 -2.85 -16.57 18.47
N GLY A 120 -2.18 -17.07 19.50
CA GLY A 120 -1.44 -18.34 19.44
C GLY A 120 -0.04 -18.25 18.85
N GLU A 121 0.42 -17.08 18.43
CA GLU A 121 1.82 -16.86 18.02
C GLU A 121 2.60 -16.12 19.12
N PRO A 122 3.83 -16.56 19.45
CA PRO A 122 4.62 -15.95 20.52
C PRO A 122 5.25 -14.61 20.13
N LYS A 123 5.28 -14.28 18.84
CA LYS A 123 5.86 -13.05 18.29
C LYS A 123 4.97 -12.48 17.18
N PRO A 124 4.88 -11.15 17.03
CA PRO A 124 4.20 -10.55 15.90
C PRO A 124 4.90 -10.86 14.57
N ARG A 125 4.14 -10.79 13.47
CA ARG A 125 4.68 -10.82 12.11
C ARG A 125 4.90 -9.40 11.61
N SER A 126 6.04 -9.15 10.99
CA SER A 126 6.44 -7.85 10.47
C SER A 126 6.62 -7.89 8.95
N PHE A 127 6.10 -6.85 8.28
CA PHE A 127 6.23 -6.63 6.84
C PHE A 127 6.74 -5.20 6.63
N ARG A 128 7.92 -5.05 6.03
CA ARG A 128 8.63 -3.77 5.95
C ARG A 128 8.93 -3.38 4.52
N TRP A 129 8.59 -2.14 4.18
CA TRP A 129 8.85 -1.57 2.86
C TRP A 129 9.64 -0.27 2.96
N GLN A 130 10.46 -0.03 1.93
CA GLN A 130 11.11 1.26 1.69
C GLN A 130 10.26 2.08 0.71
N LEU A 131 9.90 3.28 1.12
CA LEU A 131 9.25 4.28 0.29
C LEU A 131 10.33 5.06 -0.47
N LYS A 132 10.04 5.47 -1.72
CA LYS A 132 11.01 6.07 -2.63
C LYS A 132 10.85 7.58 -2.66
#